data_AF-A0A535I8V2-F1
#
_entry.id   AF-A0A535I8V2-F1
#
_cell.length_a   1.000
_cell.length_b   1.000
_cell.length_c   1.000
_cell.angle_alpha   90.00
_cell.angle_beta   90.00
_cell.angle_gamma   90.00
#
_symmetry.space_group_name_H-M   'P 1'
#
loop_
_entity.id
_entity.type
_entity.pdbx_description
1 polymer ?
#
loop_
_entity_poly.entity_id
_entity_poly.type
_entity_poly.pdbx_seq_one_letter_code
_entity_poly.pdbx_strand_id
1 'polypeptide(L)'
;MTHPKPYTFNQFANIRRYFTNAGATLTFSPDGKQIAYITNISGQFNLWKQPSDGGYPLQLTFFTNRIARTGAWSPDGEHILLSADYQGDEYHQLYFIPARGGEPEQLTRKPHVQHFIESTAWSPDGRFIAFAANDRSPAHVDVLVREARSGKVTRLLAGRGLYYPELWSPNARYLVASEWITATDYTLHLIDVARKSSRLLTPHQGDASYATGPWLPDSSGFYFISDEGREFKAIAFYDVRTQQCRWAMTPEWDVSDVEGTRDGRLLAWVVNADGISHLHVRNQRTGRMLKLPRMPRGVISMPTFSADGRRLAFFLSSATFPAELFVLDVRSLRPDRSSKPVRSAVNQITFSILGGIAPKELIEPLLIRYPSSDGFRIAAWLYKPKHLARGERAPLVIAIHGGPEAQEHPYYGYGLYQYWLSRGIGVLAPNIRGSTGYGKTFQMAIYRDWGGGELRDIEHALKYLRRLKWLDTKRIGLFGPSFGGFVVLSAIARLPQHFAAAVDWFG
;
A
#
# COMPACT_ATOMS: atom_id res chain seq x y z
N MET A 1 17.15 -39.95 4.77
CA MET A 1 17.08 -39.40 6.14
C MET A 1 16.32 -38.09 6.06
N THR A 2 15.09 -38.04 6.56
CA THR A 2 14.29 -36.81 6.60
C THR A 2 14.90 -35.88 7.64
N HIS A 3 15.47 -34.75 7.22
CA HIS A 3 15.84 -33.69 8.15
C HIS A 3 14.59 -33.37 9.01
N PRO A 4 14.67 -33.39 10.35
CA PRO A 4 13.55 -33.00 11.19
C PRO A 4 13.14 -31.59 10.78
N LYS A 5 11.89 -31.43 10.33
CA LYS A 5 11.41 -30.15 9.83
C LYS A 5 11.23 -29.23 11.05
N PRO A 6 12.09 -28.23 11.27
CA PRO A 6 12.20 -27.62 12.60
C PRO A 6 11.06 -26.66 12.93
N TYR A 7 10.26 -26.25 11.94
CA TYR A 7 9.23 -25.22 12.09
C TYR A 7 7.84 -25.67 11.63
N THR A 8 6.82 -25.16 12.31
CA THR A 8 5.39 -25.35 12.05
C THR A 8 4.84 -24.23 11.17
N PHE A 9 3.71 -24.44 10.49
CA PHE A 9 3.03 -23.37 9.72
C PHE A 9 2.72 -22.15 10.59
N ASN A 10 2.24 -22.39 11.81
CA ASN A 10 1.88 -21.33 12.75
C ASN A 10 3.05 -20.41 13.10
N GLN A 11 4.30 -20.92 13.13
CA GLN A 11 5.47 -20.05 13.37
C GLN A 11 5.72 -19.06 12.22
N PHE A 12 5.36 -19.42 10.98
CA PHE A 12 5.44 -18.52 9.83
C PHE A 12 4.23 -17.58 9.73
N ALA A 13 3.03 -18.10 10.00
CA ALA A 13 1.77 -17.42 9.69
C ALA A 13 1.20 -16.59 10.85
N ASN A 14 1.41 -17.00 12.11
CA ASN A 14 0.90 -16.30 13.30
C ASN A 14 1.82 -15.14 13.72
N ILE A 15 2.18 -14.31 12.75
CA ILE A 15 2.93 -13.08 12.97
C ILE A 15 1.99 -11.96 13.41
N ARG A 16 2.56 -10.95 14.07
CA ARG A 16 1.86 -9.67 14.25
C ARG A 16 1.85 -8.95 12.91
N ARG A 17 0.70 -8.39 12.56
CA ARG A 17 0.46 -7.76 11.27
C ARG A 17 0.06 -6.32 11.53
N TYR A 18 0.57 -5.45 10.68
CA TYR A 18 0.12 -4.08 10.58
C TYR A 18 -0.81 -3.99 9.38
N PHE A 19 -1.87 -3.20 9.52
CA PHE A 19 -2.75 -2.92 8.39
C PHE A 19 -2.05 -1.89 7.52
N THR A 20 -1.55 -2.30 6.35
CA THR A 20 -0.70 -1.49 5.45
C THR A 20 -1.34 -1.27 4.07
N ASN A 21 -2.65 -1.49 3.95
CA ASN A 21 -3.39 -1.21 2.72
C ASN A 21 -3.48 0.30 2.48
N ALA A 22 -3.81 0.71 1.26
CA ALA A 22 -4.11 2.11 0.95
C ALA A 22 -5.21 2.65 1.90
N GLY A 23 -5.03 3.88 2.38
CA GLY A 23 -5.92 4.51 3.37
C GLY A 23 -5.77 3.98 4.81
N ALA A 24 -4.83 3.08 5.12
CA ALA A 24 -4.62 2.61 6.49
C ALA A 24 -4.04 3.69 7.42
N THR A 25 -4.06 3.43 8.73
CA THR A 25 -3.48 4.34 9.73
C THR A 25 -1.96 4.17 9.84
N LEU A 26 -1.21 5.18 9.41
CA LEU A 26 0.13 5.46 9.94
C LEU A 26 0.29 6.98 10.05
N THR A 27 0.22 7.51 11.25
CA THR A 27 0.24 8.96 11.45
C THR A 27 0.85 9.34 12.79
N PHE A 28 1.64 10.40 12.78
CA PHE A 28 2.11 11.04 14.01
C PHE A 28 0.96 11.72 14.75
N SER A 29 1.06 11.79 16.08
CA SER A 29 0.29 12.77 16.86
C SER A 29 0.66 14.20 16.42
N PRO A 30 -0.21 15.21 16.62
CA PRO A 30 0.07 16.58 16.19
C PRO A 30 1.37 17.17 16.76
N ASP A 31 1.77 16.75 17.97
CA ASP A 31 3.04 17.14 18.60
C ASP A 31 4.26 16.33 18.14
N GLY A 32 4.05 15.33 17.28
CA GLY A 32 5.09 14.46 16.73
C GLY A 32 5.68 13.43 17.70
N LYS A 33 5.18 13.34 18.95
CA LYS A 33 5.77 12.47 19.97
C LYS A 33 5.30 11.02 19.88
N GLN A 34 4.11 10.77 19.37
CA GLN A 34 3.50 9.46 19.25
C GLN A 34 3.26 9.11 17.78
N ILE A 35 3.18 7.82 17.47
CA ILE A 35 2.74 7.30 16.16
C ILE A 35 1.56 6.37 16.42
N ALA A 36 0.45 6.59 15.72
CA ALA A 36 -0.70 5.70 15.72
C ALA A 36 -0.68 4.80 14.49
N TYR A 37 -1.08 3.55 14.68
CA TYR A 37 -1.17 2.52 13.64
C TYR A 37 -2.19 1.45 14.03
N ILE A 38 -2.60 0.63 13.05
CA ILE A 38 -3.53 -0.48 13.28
C ILE A 38 -2.77 -1.80 13.18
N THR A 39 -2.94 -2.64 14.21
CA THR A 39 -2.30 -3.96 14.27
C THR A 39 -3.19 -5.00 14.93
N ASN A 40 -2.99 -6.26 14.58
CA ASN A 40 -3.66 -7.41 15.20
C ASN A 40 -2.85 -8.05 16.34
N ILE A 41 -1.97 -7.30 17.02
CA ILE A 41 -1.14 -7.82 18.12
C ILE A 41 -1.96 -8.39 19.29
N SER A 42 -3.19 -7.92 19.50
CA SER A 42 -4.14 -8.49 20.47
C SER A 42 -5.03 -9.61 19.90
N GLY A 43 -4.76 -10.10 18.68
CA GLY A 43 -5.56 -11.12 17.99
C GLY A 43 -6.55 -10.55 16.96
N GLN A 44 -6.93 -9.28 17.09
CA GLN A 44 -7.86 -8.57 16.21
C GLN A 44 -7.29 -7.20 15.84
N PHE A 45 -7.52 -6.74 14.60
CA PHE A 45 -7.07 -5.40 14.19
C PHE A 45 -7.74 -4.31 15.03
N ASN A 46 -6.92 -3.65 15.84
CA ASN A 46 -7.30 -2.57 16.73
C ASN A 46 -6.38 -1.38 16.50
N LEU A 47 -6.79 -0.21 17.00
CA LEU A 47 -5.97 1.00 16.99
C LEU A 47 -4.98 0.98 18.16
N TRP A 48 -3.73 1.29 17.86
CA TRP A 48 -2.63 1.39 18.82
C TRP A 48 -1.88 2.69 18.60
N LYS A 49 -1.17 3.13 19.63
CA LYS A 49 -0.14 4.17 19.50
C LYS A 49 1.11 3.82 20.28
N GLN A 50 2.24 4.38 19.91
CA GLN A 50 3.49 4.24 20.68
C GLN A 50 4.39 5.47 20.54
N PRO A 51 5.38 5.68 21.42
CA PRO A 51 6.36 6.74 21.26
C PRO A 51 7.10 6.63 19.94
N SER A 52 7.28 7.77 19.28
CA SER A 52 7.91 7.90 17.95
C SER A 52 9.42 7.61 17.94
N ASP A 53 10.04 7.51 19.10
CA ASP A 53 11.43 7.12 19.33
C ASP A 53 11.59 5.67 19.82
N GLY A 54 10.49 4.92 19.93
CA GLY A 54 10.47 3.55 20.45
C GLY A 54 10.01 3.49 21.90
N GLY A 55 9.49 2.33 22.29
CA GLY A 55 8.91 2.11 23.61
C GLY A 55 7.69 1.19 23.53
N TYR A 56 7.01 1.03 24.67
CA TYR A 56 5.84 0.16 24.75
C TYR A 56 4.63 0.77 24.02
N PRO A 57 3.90 -0.03 23.22
CA PRO A 57 2.68 0.42 22.58
C PRO A 57 1.50 0.42 23.56
N LEU A 58 0.58 1.37 23.38
CA LEU A 58 -0.69 1.48 24.08
C LEU A 58 -1.84 1.11 23.14
N GLN A 59 -2.66 0.14 23.53
CA GLN A 59 -3.90 -0.21 22.85
C GLN A 59 -4.97 0.85 23.13
N LEU A 60 -5.60 1.39 22.08
CA LEU A 60 -6.65 2.40 22.21
C LEU A 60 -8.06 1.85 21.99
N THR A 61 -8.19 0.72 21.30
CA THR A 61 -9.48 0.03 21.12
C THR A 61 -9.36 -1.46 21.46
N PHE A 62 -10.45 -2.04 21.99
CA PHE A 62 -10.51 -3.44 22.42
C PHE A 62 -11.59 -4.22 21.66
N PHE A 63 -11.74 -3.95 20.37
CA PHE A 63 -12.74 -4.61 19.54
C PHE A 63 -12.46 -6.12 19.41
N THR A 64 -13.52 -6.90 19.60
CA THR A 64 -13.53 -8.37 19.46
C THR A 64 -14.30 -8.85 18.23
N ASN A 65 -15.29 -8.08 17.79
CA ASN A 65 -16.16 -8.36 16.65
C ASN A 65 -16.11 -7.26 15.57
N ARG A 66 -15.27 -6.24 15.77
CA ARG A 66 -15.05 -5.16 14.81
C ARG A 66 -13.62 -5.16 14.31
N ILE A 67 -13.43 -4.65 13.10
CA ILE A 67 -12.12 -4.56 12.46
C ILE A 67 -11.78 -3.09 12.25
N ALA A 68 -10.79 -2.56 12.96
CA ALA A 68 -10.28 -1.21 12.74
C ALA A 68 -9.61 -1.10 11.36
N ARG A 69 -9.87 -0.02 10.62
CA ARG A 69 -9.37 0.16 9.24
C ARG A 69 -8.51 1.40 9.04
N THR A 70 -9.06 2.58 9.37
CA THR A 70 -8.41 3.87 9.13
C THR A 70 -8.63 4.81 10.29
N GLY A 71 -7.63 5.59 10.63
CA GLY A 71 -7.61 6.49 11.77
C GLY A 71 -6.98 7.83 11.43
N ALA A 72 -7.56 8.92 11.94
CA ALA A 72 -7.12 10.29 11.72
C ALA A 72 -7.05 11.06 13.05
N TRP A 73 -5.87 11.57 13.40
CA TRP A 73 -5.70 12.41 14.58
C TRP A 73 -6.48 13.71 14.44
N SER A 74 -7.17 14.12 15.50
CA SER A 74 -7.68 15.49 15.60
C SER A 74 -6.51 16.48 15.66
N PRO A 75 -6.64 17.69 15.10
CA PRO A 75 -5.54 18.68 15.11
C PRO A 75 -5.08 19.10 16.51
N ASP A 76 -5.97 19.03 17.50
CA ASP A 76 -5.67 19.30 18.91
C ASP A 76 -4.94 18.13 19.61
N GLY A 77 -4.93 16.93 19.03
CA GLY A 77 -4.29 15.74 19.58
C GLY A 77 -5.08 15.03 20.67
N GLU A 78 -6.30 15.47 20.97
CA GLU A 78 -7.13 14.91 22.05
C GLU A 78 -7.90 13.65 21.62
N HIS A 79 -8.12 13.47 20.31
CA HIS A 79 -8.93 12.39 19.77
C HIS A 79 -8.32 11.78 18.49
N ILE A 80 -8.76 10.57 18.17
CA ILE A 80 -8.55 9.93 16.89
C ILE A 80 -9.91 9.53 16.33
N LEU A 81 -10.25 10.02 15.14
CA LEU A 81 -11.37 9.49 14.37
C LEU A 81 -10.98 8.12 13.83
N LEU A 82 -11.84 7.11 13.96
CA LEU A 82 -11.57 5.74 13.54
C LEU A 82 -12.73 5.20 12.70
N SER A 83 -12.44 4.55 11.58
CA SER A 83 -13.37 3.69 10.87
C SER A 83 -13.19 2.23 11.30
N ALA A 84 -14.30 1.55 11.55
CA ALA A 84 -14.32 0.12 11.82
C ALA A 84 -15.59 -0.55 11.27
N ASP A 85 -15.44 -1.73 10.68
CA ASP A 85 -16.56 -2.57 10.22
C ASP A 85 -16.87 -3.69 11.22
N TYR A 86 -17.97 -4.40 11.02
CA TYR A 86 -18.35 -5.55 11.83
C TYR A 86 -17.99 -6.85 11.10
N GLN A 87 -17.10 -7.65 11.69
CA GLN A 87 -16.69 -8.96 11.16
C GLN A 87 -16.28 -8.97 9.66
N GLY A 88 -15.78 -7.86 9.12
CA GLY A 88 -15.37 -7.77 7.72
C GLY A 88 -16.53 -7.56 6.74
N ASP A 89 -17.70 -7.10 7.20
CA ASP A 89 -18.85 -6.78 6.35
C ASP A 89 -18.67 -5.52 5.47
N GLU A 90 -17.56 -4.79 5.67
CA GLU A 90 -17.19 -3.54 4.97
C GLU A 90 -18.19 -2.38 5.15
N TYR A 91 -19.19 -2.51 6.04
CA TYR A 91 -20.10 -1.44 6.43
C TYR A 91 -19.50 -0.59 7.56
N HIS A 92 -18.36 0.03 7.25
CA HIS A 92 -17.58 0.84 8.17
C HIS A 92 -18.44 1.90 8.87
N GLN A 93 -18.36 1.93 10.20
CA GLN A 93 -18.90 3.00 11.04
C GLN A 93 -17.78 3.86 11.60
N LEU A 94 -18.09 5.12 11.91
CA LEU A 94 -17.14 6.09 12.44
C LEU A 94 -17.22 6.19 13.97
N TYR A 95 -16.06 6.32 14.60
CA TYR A 95 -15.89 6.40 16.04
C TYR A 95 -14.93 7.53 16.42
N PHE A 96 -15.16 8.20 17.54
CA PHE A 96 -14.15 9.00 18.23
C PHE A 96 -13.49 8.20 19.34
N ILE A 97 -12.16 8.14 19.29
CA ILE A 97 -11.34 7.45 20.28
C ILE A 97 -10.57 8.51 21.07
N PRO A 98 -10.73 8.60 22.40
CA PRO A 98 -9.90 9.48 23.21
C PRO A 98 -8.42 9.12 23.06
N ALA A 99 -7.56 10.09 22.76
CA ALA A 99 -6.15 9.85 22.53
C ALA A 99 -5.44 9.28 23.76
N ARG A 100 -5.91 9.60 24.96
CA ARG A 100 -5.40 9.06 26.24
C ARG A 100 -5.87 7.62 26.55
N GLY A 101 -6.73 7.05 25.72
CA GLY A 101 -7.46 5.82 26.01
C GLY A 101 -8.80 6.09 26.70
N GLY A 102 -9.69 5.10 26.65
CA GLY A 102 -11.07 5.18 27.15
C GLY A 102 -12.05 4.51 26.20
N GLU A 103 -13.34 4.63 26.49
CA GLU A 103 -14.40 4.04 25.67
C GLU A 103 -14.55 4.78 24.32
N PRO A 104 -14.60 4.06 23.19
CA PRO A 104 -14.94 4.63 21.88
C PRO A 104 -16.36 5.22 21.84
N GLU A 105 -16.49 6.46 21.39
CA GLU A 105 -17.79 7.06 21.06
C GLU A 105 -18.16 6.73 19.61
N GLN A 106 -19.29 6.05 19.38
CA GLN A 106 -19.77 5.76 18.03
C GLN A 106 -20.54 6.95 17.44
N LEU A 107 -20.07 7.47 16.30
CA LEU A 107 -20.62 8.65 15.62
C LEU A 107 -21.69 8.30 14.57
N THR A 108 -21.55 7.16 13.91
CA THR A 108 -22.51 6.70 12.88
C THR A 108 -23.15 5.39 13.30
N ARG A 109 -24.47 5.26 13.08
CA ARG A 109 -25.27 4.08 13.45
C ARG A 109 -26.15 3.66 12.29
N LYS A 110 -25.55 3.35 11.14
CA LYS A 110 -26.24 2.92 9.91
C LYS A 110 -25.62 1.62 9.39
N PRO A 111 -26.14 0.44 9.80
CA PRO A 111 -25.46 -0.85 9.57
C PRO A 111 -25.36 -1.29 8.10
N HIS A 112 -26.10 -0.65 7.19
CA HIS A 112 -26.06 -0.92 5.75
C HIS A 112 -25.52 0.27 4.95
N VAL A 113 -24.76 1.15 5.62
CA VAL A 113 -24.11 2.30 5.01
C VAL A 113 -22.62 2.22 5.30
N GLN A 114 -21.84 2.29 4.24
CA GLN A 114 -20.39 2.36 4.30
C GLN A 114 -19.97 3.80 4.54
N HIS A 115 -19.02 4.02 5.45
CA HIS A 115 -18.39 5.30 5.69
C HIS A 115 -16.88 5.19 5.48
N PHE A 116 -16.33 6.03 4.61
CA PHE A 116 -14.91 6.02 4.27
C PHE A 116 -14.25 7.30 4.79
N ILE A 117 -13.06 7.16 5.36
CA ILE A 117 -12.24 8.30 5.82
C ILE A 117 -10.81 8.06 5.38
N GLU A 118 -10.08 9.15 5.22
CA GLU A 118 -8.63 9.14 5.07
C GLU A 118 -7.95 9.45 6.40
N SER A 119 -6.66 9.13 6.51
CA SER A 119 -5.84 9.51 7.68
C SER A 119 -5.74 11.04 7.87
N THR A 120 -6.08 11.80 6.83
CA THR A 120 -6.13 13.26 6.75
C THR A 120 -7.56 13.82 6.89
N ALA A 121 -8.53 13.05 7.38
CA ALA A 121 -9.96 13.43 7.39
C ALA A 121 -10.26 14.78 8.06
N TRP A 122 -9.49 15.19 9.07
CA TRP A 122 -9.69 16.45 9.77
C TRP A 122 -9.21 17.65 8.94
N SER A 123 -10.02 18.71 8.89
CA SER A 123 -9.56 19.99 8.38
C SER A 123 -8.42 20.53 9.27
N PRO A 124 -7.40 21.22 8.70
CA PRO A 124 -6.25 21.71 9.48
C PRO A 124 -6.61 22.63 10.66
N ASP A 125 -7.74 23.31 10.58
CA ASP A 125 -8.29 24.19 11.63
C ASP A 125 -9.19 23.46 12.65
N GLY A 126 -9.39 22.15 12.50
CA GLY A 126 -10.19 21.31 13.40
C GLY A 126 -11.70 21.54 13.32
N ARG A 127 -12.20 22.36 12.38
CA ARG A 127 -13.63 22.67 12.27
C ARG A 127 -14.45 21.56 11.62
N PHE A 128 -13.86 20.80 10.72
CA PHE A 128 -14.56 19.82 9.88
C PHE A 128 -13.87 18.46 9.88
N ILE A 129 -14.68 17.43 9.66
CA ILE A 129 -14.25 16.07 9.36
C ILE A 129 -14.82 15.70 8.00
N ALA A 130 -13.96 15.44 7.02
CA ALA A 130 -14.34 14.93 5.71
C ALA A 130 -14.49 13.40 5.76
N PHE A 131 -15.55 12.89 5.13
CA PHE A 131 -15.78 11.46 4.96
C PHE A 131 -16.63 11.21 3.71
N ALA A 132 -16.58 10.00 3.19
CA ALA A 132 -17.44 9.53 2.11
C ALA A 132 -18.53 8.61 2.67
N ALA A 133 -19.72 8.60 2.08
CA ALA A 133 -20.75 7.63 2.42
C ALA A 133 -21.67 7.29 1.25
N ASN A 134 -22.21 6.07 1.25
CA ASN A 134 -23.25 5.62 0.31
C ASN A 134 -24.67 5.71 0.90
N ASP A 135 -24.90 6.69 1.77
CA ASP A 135 -26.14 6.84 2.55
C ASP A 135 -27.33 7.35 1.73
N ARG A 136 -27.09 7.90 0.53
CA ARG A 136 -28.11 8.31 -0.43
C ARG A 136 -28.59 7.15 -1.30
N SER A 137 -27.68 6.26 -1.69
CA SER A 137 -27.95 5.08 -2.51
C SER A 137 -26.78 4.10 -2.37
N PRO A 138 -27.03 2.78 -2.25
CA PRO A 138 -25.94 1.79 -2.21
C PRO A 138 -25.00 1.83 -3.43
N ALA A 139 -25.46 2.36 -4.56
CA ALA A 139 -24.70 2.41 -5.81
C ALA A 139 -23.82 3.67 -5.98
N HIS A 140 -23.92 4.64 -5.06
CA HIS A 140 -23.23 5.93 -5.18
C HIS A 140 -22.55 6.29 -3.86
N VAL A 141 -21.35 6.84 -3.94
CA VAL A 141 -20.62 7.36 -2.76
C VAL A 141 -20.49 8.87 -2.93
N ASP A 142 -20.92 9.62 -1.92
CA ASP A 142 -20.87 11.07 -1.92
C ASP A 142 -19.80 11.57 -0.92
N VAL A 143 -19.24 12.76 -1.15
CA VAL A 143 -18.34 13.43 -0.20
C VAL A 143 -19.14 14.31 0.76
N LEU A 144 -18.92 14.11 2.05
CA LEU A 144 -19.57 14.82 3.14
C LEU A 144 -18.53 15.47 4.07
N VAL A 145 -18.98 16.50 4.78
CA VAL A 145 -18.26 17.07 5.93
C VAL A 145 -19.16 17.11 7.15
N ARG A 146 -18.62 16.75 8.30
CA ARG A 146 -19.25 16.92 9.62
C ARG A 146 -18.57 18.08 10.35
N GLU A 147 -19.34 19.05 10.83
CA GLU A 147 -18.84 20.06 11.76
C GLU A 147 -18.45 19.40 13.09
N ALA A 148 -17.21 19.62 13.54
CA ALA A 148 -16.66 18.94 14.72
C ALA A 148 -17.49 19.22 15.98
N ARG A 149 -17.88 20.49 16.20
CA ARG A 149 -18.62 20.96 17.38
C ARG A 149 -20.11 20.65 17.35
N SER A 150 -20.80 21.01 16.27
CA SER A 150 -22.26 20.90 16.19
C SER A 150 -22.73 19.49 15.76
N GLY A 151 -21.85 18.71 15.14
CA GLY A 151 -22.18 17.43 14.54
C GLY A 151 -23.00 17.54 13.24
N LYS A 152 -23.29 18.75 12.76
CA LYS A 152 -24.02 18.97 11.51
C LYS A 152 -23.25 18.38 10.33
N VAL A 153 -23.94 17.57 9.52
CA VAL A 153 -23.39 16.98 8.31
C VAL A 153 -23.87 17.75 7.08
N THR A 154 -22.95 18.06 6.18
CA THR A 154 -23.21 18.70 4.88
C THR A 154 -22.60 17.87 3.77
N ARG A 155 -23.36 17.60 2.71
CA ARG A 155 -22.88 16.95 1.49
C ARG A 155 -22.29 18.00 0.54
N LEU A 156 -21.06 17.78 0.08
CA LEU A 156 -20.32 18.74 -0.73
C LEU A 156 -20.18 18.32 -2.20
N LEU A 157 -20.11 17.02 -2.46
CA LEU A 157 -20.03 16.47 -3.82
C LEU A 157 -20.87 15.19 -3.89
N ALA A 158 -21.73 15.11 -4.88
CA ALA A 158 -22.62 13.98 -5.10
C ALA A 158 -22.94 13.85 -6.58
N GLY A 159 -23.17 12.62 -7.04
CA GLY A 159 -23.43 12.34 -8.44
C GLY A 159 -23.77 10.87 -8.68
N ARG A 160 -23.47 10.37 -9.88
CA ARG A 160 -23.65 8.95 -10.20
C ARG A 160 -22.37 8.12 -9.98
N GLY A 161 -21.22 8.78 -9.80
CA GLY A 161 -19.94 8.13 -9.53
C GLY A 161 -19.71 7.78 -8.06
N LEU A 162 -18.49 7.34 -7.78
CA LEU A 162 -17.98 7.04 -6.43
C LEU A 162 -16.98 8.13 -6.05
N TYR A 163 -17.41 9.07 -5.19
CA TYR A 163 -16.60 10.21 -4.79
C TYR A 163 -16.02 10.03 -3.39
N TYR A 164 -14.70 10.18 -3.23
CA TYR A 164 -13.99 10.03 -1.96
C TYR A 164 -13.22 11.31 -1.60
N PRO A 165 -13.27 11.80 -0.35
CA PRO A 165 -12.43 12.90 0.08
C PRO A 165 -10.98 12.43 0.23
N GLU A 166 -10.04 13.27 -0.22
CA GLU A 166 -8.62 12.91 -0.27
C GLU A 166 -7.79 13.77 0.69
N LEU A 167 -7.78 15.09 0.46
CA LEU A 167 -6.82 15.96 1.12
C LEU A 167 -7.31 17.40 1.28
N TRP A 168 -7.18 17.92 2.50
CA TRP A 168 -7.45 19.32 2.81
C TRP A 168 -6.28 20.24 2.42
N SER A 169 -6.59 21.40 1.86
CA SER A 169 -5.62 22.50 1.74
C SER A 169 -5.27 23.05 3.14
N PRO A 170 -4.03 23.52 3.38
CA PRO A 170 -3.59 24.04 4.68
C PRO A 170 -4.46 25.14 5.29
N ASN A 171 -5.10 25.98 4.47
CA ASN A 171 -6.01 27.03 4.94
C ASN A 171 -7.46 26.55 5.20
N ALA A 172 -7.71 25.23 5.16
CA ALA A 172 -9.02 24.58 5.34
C ALA A 172 -10.14 25.04 4.40
N ARG A 173 -9.82 25.74 3.30
CA ARG A 173 -10.81 26.22 2.33
C ARG A 173 -11.15 25.18 1.27
N TYR A 174 -10.15 24.47 0.79
CA TYR A 174 -10.30 23.50 -0.28
C TYR A 174 -10.17 22.07 0.24
N LEU A 175 -10.97 21.18 -0.34
CA LEU A 175 -10.87 19.73 -0.18
C LEU A 175 -10.72 19.12 -1.58
N VAL A 176 -9.64 18.36 -1.79
CA VAL A 176 -9.50 17.53 -2.99
C VAL A 176 -10.34 16.26 -2.78
N ALA A 177 -11.04 15.83 -3.80
CA ALA A 177 -11.77 14.57 -3.84
C ALA A 177 -11.41 13.79 -5.10
N SER A 178 -11.41 12.46 -5.03
CA SER A 178 -11.32 11.59 -6.20
C SER A 178 -12.71 11.12 -6.63
N GLU A 179 -12.88 10.89 -7.93
CA GLU A 179 -14.02 10.16 -8.51
C GLU A 179 -13.46 8.90 -9.17
N TRP A 180 -13.93 7.74 -8.74
CA TRP A 180 -13.50 6.46 -9.29
C TRP A 180 -14.46 6.05 -10.41
N ILE A 181 -13.97 6.01 -11.65
CA ILE A 181 -14.76 5.66 -12.85
C ILE A 181 -14.63 4.17 -13.12
N THR A 182 -13.40 3.65 -13.12
CA THR A 182 -13.07 2.21 -13.20
C THR A 182 -11.97 1.88 -12.18
N ALA A 183 -11.45 0.65 -12.20
CA ALA A 183 -10.28 0.27 -11.39
C ALA A 183 -8.97 0.93 -11.84
N THR A 184 -8.94 1.54 -13.03
CA THR A 184 -7.77 2.15 -13.66
C THR A 184 -7.98 3.60 -14.07
N ASP A 185 -9.20 4.09 -13.99
CA ASP A 185 -9.61 5.43 -14.41
C ASP A 185 -10.25 6.20 -13.25
N TYR A 186 -9.66 7.34 -12.94
CA TYR A 186 -9.97 8.20 -11.81
C TYR A 186 -9.97 9.66 -12.26
N THR A 187 -10.70 10.53 -11.58
CA THR A 187 -10.51 11.99 -11.74
C THR A 187 -10.39 12.67 -10.40
N LEU A 188 -9.76 13.85 -10.38
CA LEU A 188 -9.67 14.71 -9.21
C LEU A 188 -10.63 15.89 -9.33
N HIS A 189 -11.29 16.23 -8.23
CA HIS A 189 -12.14 17.39 -8.06
C HIS A 189 -11.59 18.30 -6.96
N LEU A 190 -11.72 19.62 -7.12
CA LEU A 190 -11.45 20.60 -6.07
C LEU A 190 -12.76 21.18 -5.55
N ILE A 191 -13.03 20.98 -4.26
CA ILE A 191 -14.21 21.47 -3.58
C ILE A 191 -13.84 22.74 -2.80
N ASP A 192 -14.51 23.86 -3.05
CA ASP A 192 -14.49 25.03 -2.15
C ASP A 192 -15.57 24.82 -1.08
N VAL A 193 -15.14 24.50 0.14
CA VAL A 193 -16.02 24.07 1.23
C VAL A 193 -16.94 25.19 1.70
N ALA A 194 -16.46 26.43 1.69
CA ALA A 194 -17.25 27.59 2.07
C ALA A 194 -18.35 27.88 1.05
N ARG A 195 -18.03 27.77 -0.25
CA ARG A 195 -18.98 28.00 -1.35
C ARG A 195 -19.87 26.80 -1.67
N LYS A 196 -19.53 25.60 -1.16
CA LYS A 196 -20.20 24.34 -1.49
C LYS A 196 -20.26 24.08 -2.99
N SER A 197 -19.16 24.37 -3.67
CA SER A 197 -19.01 24.20 -5.12
C SER A 197 -17.79 23.34 -5.41
N SER A 198 -17.88 22.46 -6.41
CA SER A 198 -16.77 21.66 -6.90
C SER A 198 -16.41 22.04 -8.33
N ARG A 199 -15.19 21.67 -8.74
CA ARG A 199 -14.76 21.70 -10.14
C ARG A 199 -13.85 20.51 -10.44
N LEU A 200 -14.02 19.92 -11.62
CA LEU A 200 -13.13 18.88 -12.15
C LEU A 200 -11.75 19.48 -12.45
N LEU A 201 -10.70 18.82 -11.97
CA LEU A 201 -9.30 19.25 -12.13
C LEU A 201 -8.57 18.52 -13.26
N THR A 202 -8.90 17.25 -13.48
CA THR A 202 -8.16 16.35 -14.38
C THR A 202 -9.06 15.75 -15.45
N PRO A 203 -9.72 16.58 -16.29
CA PRO A 203 -10.40 16.06 -17.47
C PRO A 203 -9.36 15.44 -18.40
N HIS A 204 -9.60 14.20 -18.85
CA HIS A 204 -8.62 13.49 -19.66
C HIS A 204 -9.31 12.53 -20.65
N GLN A 205 -8.54 12.01 -21.61
CA GLN A 205 -8.99 11.02 -22.59
C GLN A 205 -8.29 9.68 -22.37
N GLY A 206 -9.07 8.59 -22.48
CA GLY A 206 -8.61 7.26 -22.08
C GLY A 206 -8.47 7.15 -20.57
N ASP A 207 -8.02 6.00 -20.07
CA ASP A 207 -7.87 5.76 -18.64
C ASP A 207 -6.67 6.54 -18.07
N ALA A 208 -6.83 7.19 -16.92
CA ALA A 208 -5.70 7.67 -16.13
C ALA A 208 -5.97 7.52 -14.63
N SER A 209 -4.92 7.23 -13.87
CA SER A 209 -4.97 7.13 -12.43
C SER A 209 -4.41 8.39 -11.77
N TYR A 210 -4.96 8.72 -10.60
CA TYR A 210 -4.52 9.87 -9.80
C TYR A 210 -4.49 9.49 -8.32
N ALA A 211 -3.39 9.81 -7.64
CA ALA A 211 -3.28 9.71 -6.19
C ALA A 211 -2.79 11.05 -5.63
N THR A 212 -3.48 11.58 -4.63
CA THR A 212 -3.14 12.92 -4.10
C THR A 212 -1.85 12.92 -3.30
N GLY A 213 -1.18 14.07 -3.29
CA GLY A 213 0.07 14.32 -2.59
C GLY A 213 0.06 15.67 -1.87
N PRO A 214 1.18 16.09 -1.27
CA PRO A 214 1.20 17.20 -0.33
C PRO A 214 0.86 18.56 -0.98
N TRP A 215 0.13 19.38 -0.23
CA TRP A 215 -0.08 20.80 -0.54
C TRP A 215 1.17 21.64 -0.27
N LEU A 216 1.31 22.75 -1.00
CA LEU A 216 2.19 23.84 -0.59
C LEU A 216 1.62 24.53 0.66
N PRO A 217 2.48 25.05 1.56
CA PRO A 217 2.04 25.63 2.83
C PRO A 217 1.07 26.81 2.67
N ASP A 218 1.17 27.55 1.57
CA ASP A 218 0.34 28.71 1.25
C ASP A 218 -0.98 28.34 0.54
N SER A 219 -1.27 27.05 0.36
CA SER A 219 -2.43 26.54 -0.36
C SER A 219 -2.49 26.98 -1.84
N SER A 220 -1.37 27.38 -2.44
CA SER A 220 -1.31 27.80 -3.85
C SER A 220 -1.37 26.64 -4.84
N GLY A 221 -1.09 25.42 -4.39
CA GLY A 221 -1.11 24.22 -5.22
C GLY A 221 -0.72 22.97 -4.45
N PHE A 222 -0.82 21.81 -5.08
CA PHE A 222 -0.49 20.52 -4.48
C PHE A 222 0.14 19.56 -5.50
N TYR A 223 0.92 18.61 -4.99
CA TYR A 223 1.48 17.52 -5.78
C TYR A 223 0.48 16.37 -5.87
N PHE A 224 0.55 15.59 -6.95
CA PHE A 224 -0.20 14.34 -7.09
C PHE A 224 0.59 13.37 -7.98
N ILE A 225 0.27 12.09 -7.90
CA ILE A 225 0.82 11.03 -8.74
C ILE A 225 -0.16 10.77 -9.88
N SER A 226 0.32 10.64 -11.11
CA SER A 226 -0.49 10.22 -12.26
C SER A 226 0.34 9.53 -13.35
N ASP A 227 -0.33 8.72 -14.17
CA ASP A 227 0.16 8.10 -15.40
C ASP A 227 -0.57 8.64 -16.66
N GLU A 228 -1.24 9.79 -16.56
CA GLU A 228 -1.92 10.41 -17.71
C GLU A 228 -0.93 10.62 -18.88
N GLY A 229 -1.22 9.99 -20.02
CA GLY A 229 -0.38 10.07 -21.22
C GLY A 229 1.02 9.46 -21.08
N ARG A 230 1.24 8.55 -20.10
CA ARG A 230 2.56 7.99 -19.80
C ARG A 230 2.53 6.50 -19.49
N GLU A 231 3.68 5.86 -19.69
CA GLU A 231 3.88 4.46 -19.30
C GLU A 231 3.96 4.29 -17.78
N PHE A 232 4.64 5.18 -17.07
CA PHE A 232 4.86 5.04 -15.63
C PHE A 232 4.27 6.20 -14.85
N LYS A 233 3.70 5.87 -13.68
CA LYS A 233 3.19 6.81 -12.69
C LYS A 233 4.28 7.74 -12.22
N ALA A 234 3.94 9.01 -12.06
CA ALA A 234 4.90 10.06 -11.81
C ALA A 234 4.29 11.24 -11.07
N ILE A 235 5.14 12.15 -10.57
CA ILE A 235 4.69 13.27 -9.76
C ILE A 235 4.40 14.47 -10.66
N ALA A 236 3.17 14.96 -10.61
CA ALA A 236 2.72 16.22 -11.17
C ALA A 236 2.41 17.23 -10.05
N PHE A 237 2.23 18.49 -10.44
CA PHE A 237 1.86 19.59 -9.58
C PHE A 237 0.69 20.35 -10.20
N TYR A 238 -0.31 20.66 -9.37
CA TYR A 238 -1.45 21.47 -9.74
C TYR A 238 -1.36 22.86 -9.10
N ASP A 239 -1.42 23.92 -9.91
CA ASP A 239 -1.50 25.32 -9.44
C ASP A 239 -2.97 25.76 -9.35
N VAL A 240 -3.42 26.16 -8.16
CA VAL A 240 -4.83 26.54 -7.92
C VAL A 240 -5.22 27.79 -8.67
N ARG A 241 -4.30 28.75 -8.82
CA ARG A 241 -4.57 30.07 -9.43
C ARG A 241 -4.62 29.96 -10.94
N THR A 242 -3.61 29.36 -11.56
CA THR A 242 -3.54 29.21 -13.02
C THR A 242 -4.40 28.05 -13.53
N GLN A 243 -4.78 27.13 -12.63
CA GLN A 243 -5.53 25.92 -12.95
C GLN A 243 -4.78 24.99 -13.92
N GLN A 244 -3.45 24.96 -13.81
CA GLN A 244 -2.60 24.16 -14.69
C GLN A 244 -1.94 23.02 -13.93
N CYS A 245 -1.90 21.85 -14.59
CA CYS A 245 -1.08 20.72 -14.20
C CYS A 245 0.28 20.79 -14.91
N ARG A 246 1.36 20.45 -14.20
CA ARG A 246 2.69 20.26 -14.80
C ARG A 246 3.42 19.09 -14.17
N TRP A 247 4.14 18.32 -14.97
CA TRP A 247 5.02 17.28 -14.46
C TRP A 247 6.13 17.90 -13.62
N ALA A 248 6.32 17.38 -12.41
CA ALA A 248 7.42 17.75 -11.53
C ALA A 248 8.58 16.77 -11.68
N MET A 249 8.28 15.47 -11.73
CA MET A 249 9.28 14.40 -11.70
C MET A 249 8.79 13.18 -12.47
N THR A 250 9.62 12.66 -13.38
CA THR A 250 9.21 11.69 -14.40
C THR A 250 10.16 10.48 -14.45
N PRO A 251 10.22 9.64 -13.40
CA PRO A 251 11.05 8.43 -13.42
C PRO A 251 10.56 7.41 -14.47
N GLU A 252 11.43 6.46 -14.81
CA GLU A 252 11.15 5.33 -15.72
C GLU A 252 10.52 4.13 -14.99
N TRP A 253 9.92 4.37 -13.83
CA TRP A 253 9.27 3.39 -12.95
C TRP A 253 8.16 4.08 -12.18
N ASP A 254 7.15 3.32 -11.73
CA ASP A 254 6.01 3.89 -11.02
C ASP A 254 6.44 4.57 -9.70
N VAL A 255 6.01 5.81 -9.52
CA VAL A 255 5.97 6.43 -8.19
C VAL A 255 4.76 5.87 -7.44
N SER A 256 5.00 5.26 -6.28
CA SER A 256 3.93 4.67 -5.45
C SER A 256 3.40 5.65 -4.40
N ASP A 257 4.27 6.49 -3.86
CA ASP A 257 3.94 7.40 -2.75
C ASP A 257 4.66 8.73 -2.92
N VAL A 258 4.04 9.82 -2.48
CA VAL A 258 4.63 11.16 -2.38
C VAL A 258 4.13 11.87 -1.13
N GLU A 259 5.03 12.45 -0.37
CA GLU A 259 4.74 13.06 0.93
C GLU A 259 5.64 14.28 1.16
N GLY A 260 5.15 15.28 1.91
CA GLY A 260 5.84 16.56 2.06
C GLY A 260 5.77 17.13 3.47
N THR A 261 6.80 17.87 3.89
CA THR A 261 6.75 18.54 5.19
C THR A 261 5.77 19.71 5.15
N ARG A 262 5.08 19.98 6.28
CA ARG A 262 4.09 21.07 6.40
C ARG A 262 4.65 22.46 6.06
N ASP A 263 5.96 22.66 6.23
CA ASP A 263 6.69 23.89 5.89
C ASP A 263 7.14 23.95 4.41
N GLY A 264 6.81 22.93 3.60
CA GLY A 264 7.17 22.81 2.19
C GLY A 264 8.66 22.60 1.93
N ARG A 265 9.48 22.38 2.97
CA ARG A 265 10.93 22.29 2.86
C ARG A 265 11.41 21.01 2.20
N LEU A 266 10.78 19.87 2.49
CA LEU A 266 11.16 18.56 1.98
C LEU A 266 10.00 17.93 1.21
N LEU A 267 10.35 17.22 0.14
CA LEU A 267 9.47 16.30 -0.57
C LEU A 267 10.13 14.93 -0.55
N ALA A 268 9.41 13.91 -0.09
CA ALA A 268 9.80 12.52 -0.13
C ALA A 268 8.89 11.77 -1.11
N TRP A 269 9.42 10.77 -1.80
CA TRP A 269 8.63 9.90 -2.66
C TRP A 269 9.28 8.52 -2.77
N VAL A 270 8.47 7.54 -3.15
CA VAL A 270 8.90 6.16 -3.34
C VAL A 270 8.75 5.79 -4.80
N VAL A 271 9.84 5.30 -5.40
CA VAL A 271 9.83 4.69 -6.73
C VAL A 271 9.81 3.18 -6.59
N ASN A 272 8.86 2.52 -7.23
CA ASN A 272 8.76 1.08 -7.32
C ASN A 272 9.54 0.58 -8.54
N ALA A 273 10.77 0.11 -8.33
CA ALA A 273 11.59 -0.48 -9.38
C ALA A 273 11.54 -2.01 -9.26
N ASP A 274 10.88 -2.66 -10.21
CA ASP A 274 10.81 -4.12 -10.27
C ASP A 274 10.23 -4.77 -8.99
N GLY A 275 9.31 -4.10 -8.30
CA GLY A 275 8.73 -4.56 -7.04
C GLY A 275 9.52 -4.20 -5.79
N ILE A 276 10.65 -3.49 -5.92
CA ILE A 276 11.47 -2.99 -4.80
C ILE A 276 11.32 -1.48 -4.67
N SER A 277 11.15 -1.00 -3.44
CA SER A 277 11.00 0.42 -3.15
C SER A 277 12.34 1.14 -3.06
N HIS A 278 12.40 2.29 -3.71
CA HIS A 278 13.48 3.27 -3.63
C HIS A 278 12.93 4.57 -3.05
N LEU A 279 13.22 4.83 -1.77
CA LEU A 279 12.86 6.09 -1.14
C LEU A 279 13.82 7.19 -1.60
N HIS A 280 13.26 8.36 -1.88
CA HIS A 280 13.99 9.55 -2.23
C HIS A 280 13.51 10.72 -1.38
N VAL A 281 14.42 11.63 -1.05
CA VAL A 281 14.08 12.88 -0.34
C VAL A 281 14.81 14.04 -0.99
N ARG A 282 14.08 15.11 -1.34
CA ARG A 282 14.61 16.33 -1.94
C ARG A 282 14.33 17.53 -1.04
N ASN A 283 15.33 18.38 -0.88
CA ASN A 283 15.14 19.71 -0.31
C ASN A 283 14.59 20.64 -1.40
N GLN A 284 13.34 21.09 -1.23
CA GLN A 284 12.62 21.87 -2.23
C GLN A 284 13.19 23.29 -2.39
N ARG A 285 13.79 23.86 -1.35
CA ARG A 285 14.40 25.20 -1.41
C ARG A 285 15.68 25.23 -2.25
N THR A 286 16.47 24.16 -2.16
CA THR A 286 17.78 24.06 -2.85
C THR A 286 17.72 23.23 -4.12
N GLY A 287 16.64 22.50 -4.35
CA GLY A 287 16.50 21.51 -5.43
C GLY A 287 17.39 20.27 -5.26
N ARG A 288 18.12 20.13 -4.15
CA ARG A 288 19.11 19.06 -3.97
C ARG A 288 18.51 17.80 -3.35
N MET A 289 18.91 16.65 -3.89
CA MET A 289 18.67 15.34 -3.29
C MET A 289 19.44 15.17 -1.98
N LEU A 290 18.81 14.50 -1.02
CA LEU A 290 19.40 14.13 0.26
C LEU A 290 19.85 12.67 0.24
N LYS A 291 21.05 12.43 0.78
CA LYS A 291 21.62 11.11 0.97
C LYS A 291 20.88 10.39 2.08
N LEU A 292 20.26 9.25 1.77
CA LEU A 292 19.65 8.37 2.77
C LEU A 292 20.70 7.43 3.41
N PRO A 293 20.48 7.00 4.66
CA PRO A 293 21.28 5.95 5.25
C PRO A 293 20.97 4.61 4.56
N ARG A 294 21.84 3.61 4.78
CA ARG A 294 21.57 2.25 4.33
C ARG A 294 20.35 1.69 5.07
N MET A 295 19.36 1.22 4.31
CA MET A 295 18.17 0.54 4.82
C MET A 295 18.12 -0.89 4.29
N PRO A 296 17.40 -1.81 4.94
CA PRO A 296 17.08 -3.10 4.35
C PRO A 296 16.40 -2.91 3.00
N ARG A 297 16.72 -3.76 2.03
CA ARG A 297 16.04 -3.79 0.74
C ARG A 297 14.66 -4.41 0.94
N GLY A 298 13.63 -3.81 0.35
CA GLY A 298 12.27 -4.29 0.53
C GLY A 298 11.22 -3.35 -0.06
N VAL A 299 10.00 -3.47 0.44
CA VAL A 299 8.83 -2.69 0.05
C VAL A 299 8.53 -1.68 1.14
N ILE A 300 8.56 -0.40 0.79
CA ILE A 300 8.20 0.73 1.64
C ILE A 300 6.76 1.12 1.34
N SER A 301 5.97 1.37 2.37
CA SER A 301 4.63 1.93 2.22
C SER A 301 4.36 3.01 3.27
N MET A 302 3.43 3.91 2.91
CA MET A 302 2.88 4.93 3.80
C MET A 302 3.93 5.86 4.43
N PRO A 303 4.85 6.46 3.64
CA PRO A 303 5.74 7.48 4.18
C PRO A 303 4.91 8.65 4.75
N THR A 304 5.14 9.03 6.00
CA THR A 304 4.46 10.15 6.68
C THR A 304 5.45 11.01 7.45
N PHE A 305 5.41 12.33 7.26
CA PHE A 305 6.25 13.25 8.04
C PHE A 305 5.62 13.58 9.40
N SER A 306 6.47 13.74 10.42
CA SER A 306 6.05 14.40 11.65
C SER A 306 5.67 15.86 11.37
N ALA A 307 4.79 16.44 12.19
CA ALA A 307 4.30 17.80 12.01
C ALA A 307 5.42 18.87 11.93
N ASP A 308 6.51 18.66 12.67
CA ASP A 308 7.70 19.52 12.68
C ASP A 308 8.68 19.25 11.53
N GLY A 309 8.40 18.26 10.68
CA GLY A 309 9.22 17.85 9.54
C GLY A 309 10.61 17.32 9.94
N ARG A 310 10.78 16.80 11.15
CA ARG A 310 12.04 16.24 11.66
C ARG A 310 12.14 14.73 11.56
N ARG A 311 11.02 14.02 11.41
CA ARG A 311 10.97 12.56 11.30
C ARG A 311 10.11 12.14 10.12
N LEU A 312 10.48 11.03 9.48
CA LEU A 312 9.69 10.36 8.45
C LEU A 312 9.45 8.92 8.90
N ALA A 313 8.20 8.56 9.15
CA ALA A 313 7.80 7.20 9.47
C ALA A 313 7.34 6.47 8.21
N PHE A 314 7.53 5.16 8.15
CA PHE A 314 7.05 4.30 7.06
C PHE A 314 7.06 2.83 7.49
N PHE A 315 6.24 2.01 6.85
CA PHE A 315 6.39 0.55 6.95
C PHE A 315 7.43 0.06 5.95
N LEU A 316 8.21 -0.93 6.36
CA LEU A 316 9.13 -1.66 5.48
C LEU A 316 8.96 -3.15 5.70
N SER A 317 8.83 -3.92 4.62
CA SER A 317 8.82 -5.39 4.63
C SER A 317 9.79 -5.95 3.59
N SER A 318 10.28 -7.16 3.78
CA SER A 318 10.93 -7.95 2.73
C SER A 318 10.41 -9.38 2.71
N ALA A 319 10.90 -10.20 1.79
CA ALA A 319 10.58 -11.62 1.74
C ALA A 319 10.97 -12.37 3.02
N THR A 320 11.88 -11.82 3.82
CA THR A 320 12.46 -12.45 5.01
C THR A 320 12.10 -11.72 6.31
N PHE A 321 11.30 -10.66 6.28
CA PHE A 321 10.70 -10.11 7.49
C PHE A 321 9.35 -9.43 7.25
N PRO A 322 8.38 -9.57 8.18
CA PRO A 322 7.08 -8.91 8.12
C PRO A 322 7.18 -7.39 7.98
N ALA A 323 6.07 -6.72 7.67
CA ALA A 323 6.04 -5.25 7.71
C ALA A 323 6.36 -4.76 9.13
N GLU A 324 7.33 -3.86 9.24
CA GLU A 324 7.70 -3.19 10.48
C GLU A 324 7.72 -1.68 10.29
N LEU A 325 7.36 -0.94 11.33
CA LEU A 325 7.44 0.50 11.37
C LEU A 325 8.89 0.94 11.60
N PHE A 326 9.38 1.78 10.70
CA PHE A 326 10.65 2.47 10.83
C PHE A 326 10.43 3.98 10.93
N VAL A 327 11.36 4.66 11.61
CA VAL A 327 11.38 6.13 11.72
C VAL A 327 12.77 6.63 11.34
N LEU A 328 12.82 7.49 10.33
CA LEU A 328 14.01 8.20 9.86
C LEU A 328 14.09 9.60 10.47
N ASP A 329 15.16 9.95 11.18
CA ASP A 329 15.49 11.33 11.57
C ASP A 329 16.06 12.08 10.36
N VAL A 330 15.24 12.94 9.75
CA VAL A 330 15.62 13.63 8.52
C VAL A 330 16.63 14.78 8.73
N ARG A 331 16.87 15.20 9.98
CA ARG A 331 17.89 16.23 10.29
C ARG A 331 19.32 15.70 10.14
N SER A 332 19.46 14.38 10.23
CA SER A 332 20.74 13.70 10.02
C SER A 332 21.17 13.64 8.55
N LEU A 333 20.22 13.84 7.63
CA LEU A 333 20.45 13.74 6.20
C LEU A 333 21.36 14.88 5.72
N ARG A 334 22.10 14.61 4.66
CA ARG A 334 23.04 15.55 4.03
C ARG A 334 22.77 15.58 2.52
N PRO A 335 23.18 16.63 1.80
CA PRO A 335 23.15 16.59 0.34
C PRO A 335 23.90 15.35 -0.18
N ASP A 336 23.38 14.74 -1.26
CA ASP A 336 23.88 13.46 -1.80
C ASP A 336 25.39 13.45 -2.09
N ARG A 337 25.93 14.59 -2.54
CA ARG A 337 27.37 14.77 -2.82
C ARG A 337 28.28 14.85 -1.57
N SER A 338 27.74 14.69 -0.37
CA SER A 338 28.52 14.68 0.86
C SER A 338 29.36 13.40 0.99
N SER A 339 30.67 13.56 1.18
CA SER A 339 31.60 12.47 1.47
C SER A 339 31.44 11.90 2.88
N LYS A 340 30.84 12.66 3.81
CA LYS A 340 30.59 12.20 5.19
C LYS A 340 29.49 11.12 5.22
N PRO A 341 29.66 10.03 5.99
CA PRO A 341 28.61 9.04 6.16
C PRO A 341 27.41 9.65 6.89
N VAL A 342 26.21 9.20 6.52
CA VAL A 342 24.98 9.47 7.29
C VAL A 342 25.04 8.53 8.49
N ARG A 343 25.07 9.08 9.72
CA ARG A 343 24.97 8.26 10.95
C ARG A 343 23.67 7.45 10.92
N SER A 344 23.60 6.33 11.66
CA SER A 344 22.36 5.55 11.80
C SER A 344 21.23 6.49 12.24
N ALA A 345 20.33 6.78 11.31
CA ALA A 345 19.23 7.71 11.52
C ALA A 345 17.87 7.06 11.30
N VAL A 346 17.86 5.76 11.01
CA VAL A 346 16.66 4.96 10.84
C VAL A 346 16.57 4.01 12.01
N ASN A 347 15.49 4.11 12.77
CA ASN A 347 15.19 3.24 13.90
C ASN A 347 13.98 2.37 13.57
N GLN A 348 14.10 1.07 13.80
CA GLN A 348 12.95 0.16 13.80
C GLN A 348 12.20 0.33 15.12
N ILE A 349 10.90 0.62 15.04
CA ILE A 349 10.06 0.91 16.21
C ILE A 349 9.24 -0.32 16.61
N THR A 350 8.77 -1.10 15.64
CA THR A 350 8.01 -2.32 15.89
C THR A 350 8.80 -3.58 15.58
N PHE A 351 8.42 -4.68 16.23
CA PHE A 351 9.06 -5.98 16.05
C PHE A 351 8.02 -7.09 16.05
N SER A 352 7.73 -7.66 14.89
CA SER A 352 6.87 -8.82 14.74
C SER A 352 7.62 -10.10 15.09
N ILE A 353 6.90 -11.02 15.73
CA ILE A 353 7.48 -12.26 16.27
C ILE A 353 7.42 -13.35 15.20
N LEU A 354 8.56 -13.83 14.72
CA LEU A 354 8.70 -14.95 13.78
C LEU A 354 8.68 -16.33 14.47
N GLY A 355 8.03 -16.45 15.63
CA GLY A 355 7.85 -17.72 16.35
C GLY A 355 9.14 -18.52 16.64
N GLY A 356 10.31 -17.86 16.74
CA GLY A 356 11.61 -18.54 16.95
C GLY A 356 12.32 -19.02 15.67
N ILE A 357 11.83 -18.66 14.48
CA ILE A 357 12.52 -18.91 13.22
C ILE A 357 13.76 -18.02 13.15
N ALA A 358 14.93 -18.62 12.94
CA ALA A 358 16.16 -17.85 12.79
C ALA A 358 16.16 -17.14 11.43
N PRO A 359 16.49 -15.83 11.34
CA PRO A 359 16.46 -15.09 10.08
C PRO A 359 17.26 -15.73 8.94
N LYS A 360 18.36 -16.40 9.27
CA LYS A 360 19.20 -17.13 8.31
C LYS A 360 18.49 -18.29 7.61
N GLU A 361 17.38 -18.79 8.15
CA GLU A 361 16.58 -19.88 7.58
C GLU A 361 15.61 -19.37 6.51
N LEU A 362 15.32 -18.07 6.51
CA LEU A 362 14.46 -17.43 5.52
C LEU A 362 15.23 -17.14 4.24
N ILE A 363 14.53 -17.20 3.12
CA ILE A 363 15.13 -17.15 1.78
C ILE A 363 14.70 -15.88 1.04
N GLU A 364 15.69 -15.12 0.58
CA GLU A 364 15.47 -14.04 -0.38
C GLU A 364 15.27 -14.59 -1.80
N PRO A 365 14.35 -14.04 -2.61
CA PRO A 365 14.14 -14.48 -3.98
C PRO A 365 15.21 -13.92 -4.93
N LEU A 366 15.34 -14.59 -6.08
CA LEU A 366 16.01 -14.05 -7.25
C LEU A 366 14.98 -13.42 -8.18
N LEU A 367 15.19 -12.16 -8.57
CA LEU A 367 14.46 -11.57 -9.68
C LEU A 367 14.94 -12.20 -10.99
N ILE A 368 14.03 -12.83 -11.73
CA ILE A 368 14.30 -13.40 -13.04
C ILE A 368 13.38 -12.78 -14.09
N ARG A 369 13.75 -12.92 -15.37
CA ARG A 369 12.91 -12.56 -16.50
C ARG A 369 12.89 -13.66 -17.55
N TYR A 370 11.71 -13.91 -18.12
CA TYR A 370 11.54 -14.83 -19.23
C TYR A 370 10.69 -14.22 -20.34
N PRO A 371 10.96 -14.54 -21.62
CA PRO A 371 10.16 -14.01 -22.73
C PRO A 371 8.82 -14.73 -22.81
N SER A 372 7.75 -13.98 -23.10
CA SER A 372 6.47 -14.51 -23.59
C SER A 372 6.48 -14.62 -25.12
N SER A 373 5.42 -15.17 -25.73
CA SER A 373 5.38 -15.44 -27.18
C SER A 373 5.22 -14.18 -28.04
N ASP A 374 4.77 -13.07 -27.46
CA ASP A 374 4.48 -11.80 -28.12
C ASP A 374 5.48 -10.68 -27.78
N GLY A 375 6.66 -11.06 -27.29
CA GLY A 375 7.77 -10.13 -27.04
C GLY A 375 7.79 -9.50 -25.64
N PHE A 376 6.72 -9.63 -24.85
CA PHE A 376 6.75 -9.22 -23.45
C PHE A 376 7.82 -9.99 -22.65
N ARG A 377 8.45 -9.31 -21.70
CA ARG A 377 9.42 -9.90 -20.78
C ARG A 377 8.85 -9.95 -19.37
N ILE A 378 8.40 -11.12 -18.98
CA ILE A 378 7.71 -11.34 -17.71
C ILE A 378 8.74 -11.39 -16.58
N ALA A 379 8.59 -10.50 -15.61
CA ALA A 379 9.38 -10.51 -14.39
C ALA A 379 8.78 -11.50 -13.38
N ALA A 380 9.63 -12.18 -12.62
CA ALA A 380 9.17 -13.08 -11.57
C ALA A 380 10.16 -13.19 -10.42
N TRP A 381 9.64 -13.37 -9.22
CA TRP A 381 10.43 -13.72 -8.05
C TRP A 381 10.56 -15.25 -7.95
N LEU A 382 11.79 -15.74 -8.09
CA LEU A 382 12.11 -17.16 -7.99
C LEU A 382 12.76 -17.47 -6.65
N TYR A 383 12.06 -18.26 -5.84
CA TYR A 383 12.53 -18.76 -4.56
C TYR A 383 12.98 -20.21 -4.71
N LYS A 384 14.26 -20.46 -4.44
CA LYS A 384 14.85 -21.80 -4.43
C LYS A 384 14.99 -22.29 -2.97
N PRO A 385 14.51 -23.50 -2.63
CA PRO A 385 14.72 -24.06 -1.30
C PRO A 385 16.20 -24.20 -0.97
N LYS A 386 16.57 -23.90 0.28
CA LYS A 386 17.97 -23.83 0.73
C LYS A 386 18.64 -25.20 0.89
N HIS A 387 17.88 -26.21 1.31
CA HIS A 387 18.41 -27.52 1.72
C HIS A 387 17.97 -28.65 0.78
N LEU A 388 18.41 -28.59 -0.49
CA LEU A 388 18.23 -29.72 -1.41
C LEU A 388 19.42 -30.68 -1.30
N ALA A 389 19.14 -31.97 -1.11
CA ALA A 389 20.18 -32.98 -1.13
C ALA A 389 20.82 -33.08 -2.52
N ARG A 390 22.05 -33.60 -2.59
CA ARG A 390 22.76 -33.75 -3.87
C ARG A 390 21.96 -34.66 -4.80
N GLY A 391 21.64 -34.15 -5.99
CA GLY A 391 20.84 -34.88 -7.00
C GLY A 391 19.33 -34.81 -6.77
N GLU A 392 18.88 -34.26 -5.64
CA GLU A 392 17.46 -34.04 -5.37
C GLU A 392 16.89 -32.94 -6.27
N ARG A 393 15.67 -33.16 -6.75
CA ARG A 393 14.88 -32.18 -7.48
C ARG A 393 13.65 -31.79 -6.67
N ALA A 394 13.44 -30.49 -6.52
CA ALA A 394 12.37 -29.92 -5.70
C ALA A 394 11.06 -29.82 -6.49
N PRO A 395 9.89 -30.02 -5.85
CA PRO A 395 8.63 -29.52 -6.39
C PRO A 395 8.60 -27.97 -6.36
N LEU A 396 7.67 -27.35 -7.09
CA LEU A 396 7.49 -25.89 -7.09
C LEU A 396 6.02 -25.49 -7.20
N VAL A 397 5.65 -24.39 -6.56
CA VAL A 397 4.36 -23.72 -6.76
C VAL A 397 4.56 -22.45 -7.59
N ILE A 398 3.76 -22.28 -8.64
CA ILE A 398 3.61 -20.98 -9.31
C ILE A 398 2.52 -20.22 -8.55
N ALA A 399 2.91 -19.16 -7.85
CA ALA A 399 2.04 -18.33 -7.02
C ALA A 399 1.66 -17.07 -7.79
N ILE A 400 0.38 -16.96 -8.18
CA ILE A 400 -0.14 -15.91 -9.04
C ILE A 400 -0.88 -14.91 -8.16
N HIS A 401 -0.50 -13.63 -8.20
CA HIS A 401 -1.15 -12.60 -7.40
C HIS A 401 -2.58 -12.30 -7.87
N GLY A 402 -3.40 -11.75 -6.96
CA GLY A 402 -4.75 -11.30 -7.27
C GLY A 402 -4.80 -9.87 -7.80
N GLY A 403 -5.96 -9.48 -8.36
CA GLY A 403 -6.20 -8.22 -9.10
C GLY A 403 -5.33 -8.16 -10.34
N PRO A 404 -5.85 -8.20 -11.58
CA PRO A 404 -4.93 -8.09 -12.71
C PRO A 404 -4.03 -6.85 -12.53
N GLU A 405 -4.61 -5.75 -12.04
CA GLU A 405 -3.96 -4.47 -11.72
C GLU A 405 -3.26 -4.41 -10.35
N ALA A 406 -2.66 -5.50 -9.87
CA ALA A 406 -1.74 -5.50 -8.73
C ALA A 406 -0.33 -5.91 -9.14
N GLN A 407 0.60 -6.00 -8.19
CA GLN A 407 1.95 -6.48 -8.45
C GLN A 407 2.39 -7.44 -7.35
N GLU A 408 3.10 -8.50 -7.74
CA GLU A 408 3.90 -9.32 -6.86
C GLU A 408 5.18 -8.57 -6.46
N HIS A 409 5.28 -8.34 -5.15
CA HIS A 409 6.46 -7.79 -4.50
C HIS A 409 7.14 -8.84 -3.62
N PRO A 410 8.44 -8.72 -3.32
CA PRO A 410 9.14 -9.61 -2.41
C PRO A 410 8.91 -9.14 -0.96
N TYR A 411 7.67 -9.16 -0.48
CA TYR A 411 7.32 -8.98 0.92
C TYR A 411 7.06 -10.34 1.60
N TYR A 412 6.94 -10.39 2.93
CA TYR A 412 6.89 -11.64 3.69
C TYR A 412 5.63 -12.49 3.45
N GLY A 413 4.50 -11.85 3.15
CA GLY A 413 3.33 -12.49 2.51
C GLY A 413 2.68 -13.53 3.40
N TYR A 414 2.38 -13.14 4.64
CA TYR A 414 1.87 -14.03 5.70
C TYR A 414 2.75 -15.27 5.96
N GLY A 415 4.01 -15.25 5.52
CA GLY A 415 4.97 -16.33 5.70
C GLY A 415 4.70 -17.57 4.84
N LEU A 416 3.72 -17.54 3.93
CA LEU A 416 3.30 -18.73 3.18
C LEU A 416 4.42 -19.26 2.27
N TYR A 417 5.12 -18.38 1.55
CA TYR A 417 6.25 -18.78 0.70
C TYR A 417 7.39 -19.34 1.53
N GLN A 418 7.75 -18.66 2.63
CA GLN A 418 8.79 -19.13 3.55
C GLN A 418 8.43 -20.50 4.14
N TYR A 419 7.15 -20.73 4.43
CA TYR A 419 6.67 -22.03 4.86
C TYR A 419 6.88 -23.11 3.79
N TRP A 420 6.44 -22.88 2.55
CA TRP A 420 6.67 -23.84 1.45
C TRP A 420 8.16 -24.12 1.22
N LEU A 421 8.99 -23.09 1.27
CA LEU A 421 10.44 -23.22 1.15
C LEU A 421 11.03 -24.05 2.28
N SER A 422 10.55 -23.89 3.52
CA SER A 422 10.92 -24.75 4.66
C SER A 422 10.50 -26.21 4.50
N ARG A 423 9.55 -26.49 3.59
CA ARG A 423 9.12 -27.85 3.21
C ARG A 423 9.85 -28.39 1.97
N GLY A 424 10.85 -27.67 1.45
CA GLY A 424 11.58 -28.06 0.24
C GLY A 424 10.83 -27.78 -1.06
N ILE A 425 9.79 -26.95 -1.02
CA ILE A 425 8.97 -26.58 -2.19
C ILE A 425 9.42 -25.20 -2.68
N GLY A 426 9.86 -25.11 -3.94
CA GLY A 426 10.21 -23.83 -4.56
C GLY A 426 8.98 -22.98 -4.85
N VAL A 427 9.18 -21.69 -5.08
CA VAL A 427 8.11 -20.76 -5.47
C VAL A 427 8.56 -19.96 -6.68
N LEU A 428 7.70 -19.86 -7.68
CA LEU A 428 7.80 -18.86 -8.73
C LEU A 428 6.61 -17.92 -8.57
N ALA A 429 6.85 -16.64 -8.33
CA ALA A 429 5.79 -15.64 -8.23
C ALA A 429 5.93 -14.64 -9.38
N PRO A 430 5.25 -14.88 -10.53
CA PRO A 430 5.36 -14.03 -11.71
C PRO A 430 4.44 -12.80 -11.62
N ASN A 431 4.95 -11.70 -12.13
CA ASN A 431 4.16 -10.53 -12.52
C ASN A 431 3.69 -10.73 -13.96
N ILE A 432 2.63 -11.53 -14.14
CA ILE A 432 1.97 -11.78 -15.43
C ILE A 432 1.46 -10.48 -16.05
N ARG A 433 1.25 -10.43 -17.37
CA ARG A 433 0.63 -9.24 -17.97
C ARG A 433 -0.69 -8.89 -17.28
N GLY A 434 -0.99 -7.60 -17.19
CA GLY A 434 -1.96 -7.08 -16.24
C GLY A 434 -1.30 -6.42 -15.04
N SER A 435 -0.17 -6.95 -14.56
CA SER A 435 0.45 -6.40 -13.35
C SER A 435 0.84 -4.94 -13.48
N THR A 436 0.74 -4.20 -12.36
CA THR A 436 1.24 -2.83 -12.24
C THR A 436 2.77 -2.80 -12.07
N GLY A 437 3.39 -1.63 -12.18
CA GLY A 437 4.84 -1.44 -12.01
C GLY A 437 5.69 -1.73 -13.25
N TYR A 438 5.11 -2.21 -14.35
CA TYR A 438 5.83 -2.57 -15.58
C TYR A 438 5.43 -1.73 -16.81
N GLY A 439 4.73 -0.62 -16.56
CA GLY A 439 4.26 0.28 -17.60
C GLY A 439 2.80 0.04 -17.95
N LYS A 440 2.10 1.11 -18.31
CA LYS A 440 0.69 1.12 -18.69
C LYS A 440 0.39 0.17 -19.85
N THR A 441 1.30 0.07 -20.83
CA THR A 441 1.15 -0.88 -21.94
C THR A 441 1.11 -2.34 -21.43
N PHE A 442 1.95 -2.69 -20.45
CA PHE A 442 1.97 -4.04 -19.87
C PHE A 442 0.73 -4.32 -19.00
N GLN A 443 0.32 -3.34 -18.21
CA GLN A 443 -0.88 -3.42 -17.36
C GLN A 443 -2.14 -3.57 -18.22
N MET A 444 -2.31 -2.75 -19.26
CA MET A 444 -3.52 -2.78 -20.09
C MET A 444 -3.60 -3.98 -21.04
N ALA A 445 -2.53 -4.75 -21.19
CA ALA A 445 -2.49 -5.92 -22.08
C ALA A 445 -3.45 -7.06 -21.65
N ILE A 446 -4.01 -7.00 -20.45
CA ILE A 446 -5.01 -7.96 -19.95
C ILE A 446 -6.46 -7.53 -20.25
N TYR A 447 -6.68 -6.30 -20.68
CA TYR A 447 -8.02 -5.75 -20.87
C TYR A 447 -8.70 -6.43 -22.05
N ARG A 448 -9.87 -7.03 -21.77
CA ARG A 448 -10.63 -7.84 -22.73
C ARG A 448 -9.89 -9.08 -23.26
N ASP A 449 -8.85 -9.56 -22.58
CA ASP A 449 -8.07 -10.78 -22.92
C ASP A 449 -7.93 -11.76 -21.73
N TRP A 450 -8.95 -11.85 -20.85
CA TRP A 450 -8.91 -12.81 -19.73
C TRP A 450 -8.98 -14.25 -20.23
N GLY A 451 -8.07 -15.10 -19.74
CA GLY A 451 -7.82 -16.45 -20.23
C GLY A 451 -6.86 -16.50 -21.43
N GLY A 452 -6.27 -15.38 -21.81
CA GLY A 452 -5.48 -15.23 -23.02
C GLY A 452 -4.00 -15.08 -22.71
N GLY A 453 -3.51 -13.84 -22.74
CA GLY A 453 -2.08 -13.56 -22.65
C GLY A 453 -1.42 -13.93 -21.33
N GLU A 454 -2.12 -13.81 -20.21
CA GLU A 454 -1.60 -14.27 -18.93
C GLU A 454 -1.42 -15.79 -18.89
N LEU A 455 -2.26 -16.58 -19.59
CA LEU A 455 -1.99 -18.01 -19.76
C LEU A 455 -0.75 -18.27 -20.63
N ARG A 456 -0.52 -17.45 -21.67
CA ARG A 456 0.72 -17.52 -22.48
C ARG A 456 1.94 -17.24 -21.60
N ASP A 457 1.84 -16.29 -20.68
CA ASP A 457 2.89 -15.98 -19.71
C ASP A 457 3.16 -17.19 -18.79
N ILE A 458 2.12 -17.86 -18.29
CA ILE A 458 2.27 -19.09 -17.49
C ILE A 458 2.91 -20.23 -18.32
N GLU A 459 2.50 -20.43 -19.58
CA GLU A 459 3.11 -21.43 -20.45
C GLU A 459 4.61 -21.16 -20.66
N HIS A 460 4.99 -19.89 -20.79
CA HIS A 460 6.38 -19.47 -20.95
C HIS A 460 7.17 -19.55 -19.63
N ALA A 461 6.54 -19.33 -18.48
CA ALA A 461 7.11 -19.68 -17.18
C ALA A 461 7.46 -21.17 -17.12
N LEU A 462 6.57 -22.06 -17.56
CA LEU A 462 6.83 -23.50 -17.59
C LEU A 462 8.03 -23.85 -18.50
N LYS A 463 8.16 -23.19 -19.65
CA LYS A 463 9.34 -23.34 -20.55
C LYS A 463 10.63 -22.86 -19.87
N TYR A 464 10.58 -21.80 -19.08
CA TYR A 464 11.71 -21.36 -18.26
C TYR A 464 12.08 -22.38 -17.18
N LEU A 465 11.08 -22.82 -16.41
CA LEU A 465 11.25 -23.74 -15.29
C LEU A 465 11.88 -25.09 -15.71
N ARG A 466 11.57 -25.62 -16.89
CA ARG A 466 12.19 -26.85 -17.43
C ARG A 466 13.71 -26.79 -17.57
N ARG A 467 14.30 -25.59 -17.63
CA ARG A 467 15.77 -25.40 -17.73
C ARG A 467 16.45 -25.45 -16.35
N LEU A 468 15.70 -25.41 -15.26
CA LEU A 468 16.24 -25.41 -13.91
C LEU A 468 16.55 -26.84 -13.46
N LYS A 469 17.84 -27.19 -13.41
CA LYS A 469 18.31 -28.56 -13.06
C LYS A 469 17.89 -29.04 -11.67
N TRP A 470 17.57 -28.12 -10.77
CA TRP A 470 17.15 -28.42 -9.39
C TRP A 470 15.65 -28.66 -9.26
N LEU A 471 14.87 -28.45 -10.33
CA LEU A 471 13.42 -28.55 -10.31
C LEU A 471 12.93 -29.91 -10.83
N ASP A 472 11.93 -30.47 -10.16
CA ASP A 472 11.14 -31.59 -10.65
C ASP A 472 9.93 -31.08 -11.42
N THR A 473 10.04 -31.08 -12.74
CA THR A 473 9.00 -30.54 -13.63
C THR A 473 7.70 -31.34 -13.63
N LYS A 474 7.66 -32.54 -13.03
CA LYS A 474 6.44 -33.33 -12.86
C LYS A 474 5.67 -32.96 -11.59
N ARG A 475 6.26 -32.15 -10.70
CA ARG A 475 5.67 -31.73 -9.43
C ARG A 475 5.57 -30.21 -9.35
N ILE A 476 4.87 -29.63 -10.33
CA ILE A 476 4.53 -28.20 -10.34
C ILE A 476 3.08 -28.04 -9.91
N GLY A 477 2.84 -27.17 -8.92
CA GLY A 477 1.50 -26.78 -8.48
C GLY A 477 1.18 -25.33 -8.84
N LEU A 478 -0.11 -24.99 -8.80
CA LEU A 478 -0.61 -23.61 -8.93
C LEU A 478 -1.26 -23.13 -7.64
N PHE A 479 -1.14 -21.84 -7.37
CA PHE A 479 -1.83 -21.16 -6.29
C PHE A 479 -2.11 -19.71 -6.68
N GLY A 480 -3.28 -19.18 -6.34
CA GLY A 480 -3.54 -17.75 -6.50
C GLY A 480 -4.86 -17.31 -5.85
N PRO A 481 -4.92 -16.09 -5.28
CA PRO A 481 -6.17 -15.53 -4.76
C PRO A 481 -6.87 -14.65 -5.80
N SER A 482 -8.20 -14.51 -5.69
CA SER A 482 -9.00 -13.59 -6.53
C SER A 482 -8.69 -13.79 -8.03
N PHE A 483 -8.33 -12.75 -8.79
CA PHE A 483 -7.93 -12.91 -10.19
C PHE A 483 -6.82 -13.96 -10.40
N GLY A 484 -5.89 -14.12 -9.46
CA GLY A 484 -4.90 -15.19 -9.50
C GLY A 484 -5.54 -16.57 -9.42
N GLY A 485 -6.61 -16.72 -8.64
CA GLY A 485 -7.45 -17.93 -8.57
C GLY A 485 -8.19 -18.21 -9.87
N PHE A 486 -8.74 -17.18 -10.52
CA PHE A 486 -9.25 -17.27 -11.89
C PHE A 486 -8.17 -17.80 -12.84
N VAL A 487 -6.95 -17.28 -12.78
CA VAL A 487 -5.84 -17.77 -13.62
C VAL A 487 -5.47 -19.21 -13.27
N VAL A 488 -5.53 -19.62 -12.00
CA VAL A 488 -5.36 -21.03 -11.59
C VAL A 488 -6.40 -21.92 -12.28
N LEU A 489 -7.69 -21.59 -12.19
CA LEU A 489 -8.78 -22.36 -12.81
C LEU A 489 -8.64 -22.40 -14.34
N SER A 490 -8.33 -21.26 -14.93
CA SER A 490 -8.08 -21.09 -16.36
C SER A 490 -6.93 -21.97 -16.85
N ALA A 491 -5.84 -22.02 -16.09
CA ALA A 491 -4.65 -22.82 -16.42
C ALA A 491 -4.90 -24.33 -16.28
N ILE A 492 -5.59 -24.80 -15.23
CA ILE A 492 -5.89 -26.23 -15.12
C ILE A 492 -6.92 -26.71 -16.15
N ALA A 493 -7.80 -25.84 -16.62
CA ALA A 493 -8.76 -26.19 -17.67
C ALA A 493 -8.10 -26.32 -19.05
N ARG A 494 -7.07 -25.51 -19.33
CA ARG A 494 -6.49 -25.35 -20.68
C ARG A 494 -5.08 -25.93 -20.82
N LEU A 495 -4.35 -26.08 -19.72
CA LEU A 495 -2.99 -26.63 -19.65
C LEU A 495 -2.86 -27.75 -18.59
N PRO A 496 -3.84 -28.67 -18.42
CA PRO A 496 -3.89 -29.62 -17.31
C PRO A 496 -2.65 -30.51 -17.19
N GLN A 497 -2.02 -30.85 -18.32
CA GLN A 497 -0.85 -31.73 -18.39
C GLN A 497 0.39 -31.20 -17.67
N HIS A 498 0.40 -29.93 -17.24
CA HIS A 498 1.55 -29.29 -16.63
C HIS A 498 1.51 -29.22 -15.09
N PHE A 499 0.37 -29.53 -14.47
CA PHE A 499 0.16 -29.27 -13.06
C PHE A 499 -0.23 -30.54 -12.29
N ALA A 500 0.44 -30.76 -11.16
CA ALA A 500 0.19 -31.86 -10.24
C ALA A 500 -0.81 -31.49 -9.13
N ALA A 501 -1.01 -30.18 -8.89
CA ALA A 501 -1.94 -29.65 -7.91
C ALA A 501 -2.34 -28.22 -8.28
N ALA A 502 -3.50 -27.78 -7.83
CA ALA A 502 -3.97 -26.41 -8.00
C ALA A 502 -4.80 -26.00 -6.78
N VAL A 503 -4.60 -24.77 -6.33
CA VAL A 503 -5.35 -24.16 -5.24
C VAL A 503 -5.87 -22.81 -5.71
N ASP A 504 -7.17 -22.77 -5.94
CA ASP A 504 -7.91 -21.53 -6.15
C ASP A 504 -8.32 -20.95 -4.78
N TRP A 505 -8.01 -19.68 -4.56
CA TRP A 505 -8.39 -18.95 -3.36
C TRP A 505 -9.35 -17.80 -3.68
N PHE A 506 -10.65 -18.12 -3.72
CA PHE A 506 -11.74 -17.17 -3.98
C PHE A 506 -11.66 -16.50 -5.37
N GLY A 507 -11.27 -17.25 -6.41
CA GLY A 507 -11.11 -16.78 -7.78
C GLY A 507 -12.32 -16.93 -8.69
#